data_AF-A0A3S8R4H1-F1
#
_entry.id   AF-A0A3S8R4H1-F1
#
_cell.length_a   1.000
_cell.length_b   1.000
_cell.length_c   1.000
_cell.angle_alpha   90.00
_cell.angle_beta   90.00
_cell.angle_gamma   90.00
#
_symmetry.space_group_name_H-M   'P 1'
#
loop_
_entity.id
_entity.type
_entity.pdbx_description
1 polymer ?
#
loop_
_entity_poly.entity_id
_entity_poly.type
_entity_poly.pdbx_seq_one_letter_code
_entity_poly.pdbx_strand_id
1 'polypeptide(L)'
;MNVKFLRTQKHLTQEELAEKSGVSIRTIQRIEAGQEPKGYTAKALSKALGVDLATISNIEKPKEAINYSLVKLINLSSAFVSFIPLLNIIVPLVIMYFGKQKNTLTKQIISLQILWTITSTIIFFLAGSLKLSLSLSRLFSLWVMIFLILINIILIIINTASIDKNKKLYFKLNFSFI
;
A
#
# COMPACT_ATOMS: atom_id res chain seq x y z
N MET A 1 -3.42 -18.29 6.05
CA MET A 1 -3.31 -19.39 7.04
C MET A 1 -4.65 -19.50 7.77
N ASN A 2 -5.41 -20.58 7.58
CA ASN A 2 -6.78 -20.72 8.11
C ASN A 2 -6.77 -21.31 9.54
N VAL A 3 -7.70 -20.94 10.43
CA VAL A 3 -7.91 -21.58 11.75
C VAL A 3 -8.01 -23.10 11.61
N LYS A 4 -8.69 -23.58 10.57
CA LYS A 4 -8.82 -25.00 10.26
C LYS A 4 -7.45 -25.69 10.14
N PHE A 5 -6.51 -25.04 9.46
CA PHE A 5 -5.15 -25.57 9.28
C PHE A 5 -4.40 -25.65 10.61
N LEU A 6 -4.45 -24.58 11.42
CA LEU A 6 -3.83 -24.54 12.75
C LEU A 6 -4.42 -25.58 13.68
N ARG A 7 -5.74 -25.77 13.64
CA ARG A 7 -6.45 -26.79 14.40
C ARG A 7 -5.99 -28.19 14.02
N THR A 8 -5.94 -28.50 12.71
CA THR A 8 -5.49 -29.80 12.22
C THR A 8 -4.03 -30.09 12.53
N GLN A 9 -3.15 -29.08 12.51
CA GLN A 9 -1.75 -29.22 12.93
C GLN A 9 -1.60 -29.55 14.42
N LYS A 10 -2.59 -29.19 15.23
CA LYS A 10 -2.66 -29.53 16.66
C LYS A 10 -3.48 -30.80 16.92
N HIS A 11 -3.92 -31.50 15.86
CA HIS A 11 -4.77 -32.69 15.94
C HIS A 11 -6.06 -32.50 16.73
N LEU A 12 -6.64 -31.28 16.70
CA LEU A 12 -7.86 -30.97 17.44
C LEU A 12 -9.12 -31.16 16.58
N THR A 13 -10.22 -31.61 17.17
CA THR A 13 -11.58 -31.51 16.59
C THR A 13 -12.14 -30.09 16.74
N GLN A 14 -13.25 -29.78 16.05
CA GLN A 14 -13.90 -28.47 16.21
C GLN A 14 -14.43 -28.29 17.64
N GLU A 15 -14.91 -29.38 18.24
CA GLU A 15 -15.39 -29.53 19.60
C GLU A 15 -14.26 -29.26 20.60
N GLU A 16 -13.10 -29.90 20.43
CA GLU A 16 -11.95 -29.71 21.30
C GLU A 16 -11.36 -28.30 21.21
N LEU A 17 -11.35 -27.70 20.02
CA LEU A 17 -10.93 -26.30 19.88
C LEU A 17 -11.93 -25.35 20.53
N ALA A 18 -13.24 -25.62 20.39
CA ALA A 18 -14.30 -24.85 21.03
C ALA A 18 -14.15 -24.88 22.55
N GLU A 19 -13.93 -26.07 23.12
CA GLU A 19 -13.70 -26.26 24.55
C GLU A 19 -12.43 -25.54 25.03
N LYS A 20 -11.29 -25.75 24.36
CA LYS A 20 -10.01 -25.11 24.74
C LYS A 20 -10.01 -23.60 24.62
N SER A 21 -10.79 -23.05 23.69
CA SER A 21 -10.89 -21.59 23.50
C SER A 21 -12.05 -20.96 24.28
N GLY A 22 -12.97 -21.74 24.85
CA GLY A 22 -14.17 -21.21 25.51
C GLY A 22 -15.13 -20.53 24.52
N VAL A 23 -15.09 -20.93 23.25
CA VAL A 23 -15.88 -20.36 22.15
C VAL A 23 -16.82 -21.45 21.63
N SER A 24 -18.05 -21.11 21.22
CA SER A 24 -19.00 -22.13 20.73
C SER A 24 -18.49 -22.84 19.46
N ILE A 25 -18.83 -24.13 19.30
CA ILE A 25 -18.55 -24.92 18.09
C ILE A 25 -19.06 -24.20 16.84
N ARG A 26 -20.26 -23.62 16.91
CA ARG A 26 -20.85 -22.84 15.81
C ARG A 26 -20.00 -21.63 15.44
N THR A 27 -19.37 -20.98 16.41
CA THR A 27 -18.43 -19.88 16.15
C THR A 27 -17.16 -20.39 15.49
N ILE A 28 -16.60 -21.53 15.92
CA ILE A 28 -15.46 -22.18 15.25
C ILE A 28 -15.80 -22.49 13.79
N GLN A 29 -16.95 -23.10 13.53
CA GLN A 29 -17.43 -23.42 12.17
C GLN A 29 -17.56 -22.17 11.30
N ARG A 30 -18.17 -21.10 11.82
CA ARG A 30 -18.29 -19.82 11.10
C ARG A 30 -16.93 -19.21 10.78
N ILE A 31 -15.97 -19.31 11.70
CA ILE A 31 -14.61 -18.81 11.50
C ILE A 31 -13.85 -19.64 10.46
N GLU A 32 -13.95 -20.98 10.53
CA GLU A 32 -13.37 -21.87 9.51
C GLU A 32 -13.99 -21.66 8.12
N ALA A 33 -15.26 -21.22 8.07
CA ALA A 33 -15.98 -20.83 6.86
C ALA A 33 -15.68 -19.39 6.37
N GLY A 34 -14.81 -18.64 7.07
CA GLY A 34 -14.31 -17.34 6.61
C GLY A 34 -14.76 -16.12 7.42
N GLN A 35 -15.51 -16.29 8.52
CA GLN A 35 -15.81 -15.18 9.41
C GLN A 35 -14.58 -14.75 10.21
N GLU A 36 -14.25 -13.45 10.18
CA GLU A 36 -13.15 -12.92 10.97
C GLU A 36 -13.44 -12.98 12.49
N PRO A 37 -12.59 -13.63 13.30
CA PRO A 37 -12.67 -13.54 14.75
C PRO A 37 -12.22 -12.15 15.21
N LYS A 38 -13.00 -11.50 16.09
CA LYS A 38 -12.69 -10.17 16.62
C LYS A 38 -12.68 -10.15 18.14
N GLY A 39 -11.91 -9.22 18.72
CA GLY A 39 -11.88 -8.96 20.15
C GLY A 39 -11.55 -10.20 20.97
N TYR A 40 -12.46 -10.58 21.86
CA TYR A 40 -12.32 -11.74 22.75
C TYR A 40 -12.06 -13.05 21.98
N THR A 41 -12.82 -13.32 20.91
CA THR A 41 -12.71 -14.58 20.15
C THR A 41 -11.33 -14.76 19.51
N ALA A 42 -10.72 -13.68 19.01
CA ALA A 42 -9.36 -13.74 18.46
C ALA A 42 -8.31 -14.05 19.54
N LYS A 43 -8.42 -13.42 20.71
CA LYS A 43 -7.55 -13.67 21.87
C LYS A 43 -7.67 -15.09 22.39
N ALA A 44 -8.89 -15.57 22.53
CA ALA A 44 -9.21 -16.92 22.96
C ALA A 44 -8.59 -17.98 22.03
N LEU A 45 -8.76 -17.81 20.71
CA LEU A 45 -8.20 -18.73 19.71
C LEU A 45 -6.67 -18.68 19.66
N SER A 46 -6.07 -17.50 19.76
CA SER A 46 -4.61 -17.33 19.82
C SER A 46 -4.02 -18.09 21.00
N LYS A 47 -4.63 -17.96 22.18
CA LYS A 47 -4.21 -18.68 23.39
C LYS A 47 -4.40 -20.20 23.26
N ALA A 48 -5.55 -20.65 22.76
CA ALA A 48 -5.85 -22.08 22.62
C ALA A 48 -4.96 -22.79 21.58
N LEU A 49 -4.60 -22.10 20.48
CA LEU A 49 -3.75 -22.64 19.42
C LEU A 49 -2.26 -22.41 19.67
N GLY A 50 -1.91 -21.58 20.66
CA GLY A 50 -0.51 -21.25 20.99
C GLY A 50 0.18 -20.45 19.88
N VAL A 51 -0.56 -19.57 19.21
CA VAL A 51 -0.03 -18.71 18.13
C VAL A 51 -0.22 -17.24 18.50
N ASP A 52 0.60 -16.37 17.94
CA ASP A 52 0.45 -14.93 18.15
C ASP A 52 -0.92 -14.40 17.64
N LEU A 53 -1.42 -13.35 18.28
CA LEU A 53 -2.66 -12.68 17.91
C LEU A 53 -2.64 -12.13 16.47
N ALA A 54 -1.47 -11.71 15.98
CA ALA A 54 -1.30 -11.30 14.59
C ALA A 54 -1.52 -12.48 13.64
N THR A 55 -1.21 -13.72 14.03
CA THR A 55 -1.44 -14.92 13.20
C THR A 55 -2.93 -15.25 13.08
N ILE A 56 -3.72 -15.05 14.15
CA ILE A 56 -5.19 -15.19 14.12
C ILE A 56 -5.84 -14.02 13.40
N SER A 57 -5.33 -12.80 13.54
CA SER A 57 -5.89 -11.63 12.87
C SER A 57 -5.51 -11.59 11.37
N ASN A 58 -4.38 -12.20 11.00
CA ASN A 58 -3.93 -12.39 9.62
C ASN A 58 -4.30 -13.76 9.07
N ILE A 59 -5.42 -14.37 9.50
CA ILE A 59 -6.01 -15.48 8.77
C ILE A 59 -6.33 -14.96 7.38
N GLU A 60 -5.40 -15.23 6.47
CA GLU A 60 -5.37 -14.67 5.12
C GLU A 60 -6.76 -14.74 4.50
N LYS A 61 -7.42 -13.57 4.40
CA LYS A 61 -8.13 -13.25 3.16
C LYS A 61 -7.19 -13.72 2.05
N PRO A 62 -7.64 -14.52 1.08
CA PRO A 62 -6.78 -14.85 -0.06
C PRO A 62 -6.17 -13.53 -0.51
N LYS A 63 -4.84 -13.39 -0.34
CA LYS A 63 -4.14 -12.18 -0.79
C LYS A 63 -4.47 -12.15 -2.27
N GLU A 64 -5.34 -11.21 -2.67
CA GLU A 64 -5.63 -11.03 -4.08
C GLU A 64 -4.27 -10.95 -4.78
N ALA A 65 -4.03 -11.90 -5.69
CA ALA A 65 -2.73 -12.05 -6.29
C ALA A 65 -2.33 -10.70 -6.89
N ILE A 66 -1.14 -10.21 -6.52
CA ILE A 66 -0.70 -8.88 -6.95
C ILE A 66 -0.66 -8.87 -8.47
N ASN A 67 -1.51 -8.05 -9.08
CA ASN A 67 -1.50 -7.86 -10.52
C ASN A 67 -0.43 -6.82 -10.85
N TYR A 68 0.79 -7.29 -11.13
CA TYR A 68 1.91 -6.41 -11.43
C TYR A 68 1.70 -5.54 -12.66
N SER A 69 0.89 -5.96 -13.64
CA SER A 69 0.53 -5.12 -14.79
C SER A 69 -0.28 -3.91 -14.35
N LEU A 70 -1.26 -4.09 -13.46
CA LEU A 70 -2.01 -2.99 -12.86
C LEU A 70 -1.14 -2.13 -11.93
N VAL A 71 -0.22 -2.72 -11.15
CA VAL A 71 0.71 -1.95 -10.31
C VAL A 71 1.62 -1.05 -11.16
N LYS A 72 2.11 -1.56 -12.31
CA LYS A 72 2.86 -0.75 -13.29
C LYS A 72 1.99 0.38 -13.85
N LEU A 73 0.74 0.09 -14.23
CA LEU A 73 -0.19 1.10 -14.73
C LEU A 73 -0.44 2.19 -13.67
N ILE A 74 -0.65 1.82 -12.41
CA ILE A 74 -0.80 2.77 -11.30
C ILE A 74 0.42 3.68 -11.22
N ASN A 75 1.64 3.13 -11.17
CA ASN A 75 2.86 3.95 -11.11
C ASN A 75 3.05 4.84 -12.35
N LEU A 76 2.84 4.30 -13.54
CA LEU A 76 3.06 5.00 -14.80
C LEU A 76 1.98 6.06 -15.09
N SER A 77 0.76 5.88 -14.59
CA SER A 77 -0.34 6.83 -14.77
C SER A 77 0.02 8.24 -14.28
N SER A 78 0.77 8.35 -13.18
CA SER A 78 1.30 9.61 -12.65
C SER A 78 2.18 10.37 -13.65
N ALA A 79 2.91 9.69 -14.54
CA ALA A 79 3.78 10.35 -15.51
C ALA A 79 2.97 11.19 -16.52
N PHE A 80 1.79 10.71 -16.93
CA PHE A 80 0.93 11.40 -17.90
C PHE A 80 0.22 12.64 -17.34
N VAL A 81 0.13 12.74 -16.01
CA VAL A 81 -0.53 13.85 -15.32
C VAL A 81 0.42 14.61 -14.39
N SER A 82 1.73 14.41 -14.54
CA SER A 82 2.78 15.00 -13.67
C SER A 82 2.81 16.53 -13.67
N PHE A 83 2.26 17.17 -14.71
CA PHE A 83 2.14 18.63 -14.79
C PHE A 83 0.96 19.20 -13.99
N ILE A 84 0.06 18.35 -13.47
CA ILE A 84 -1.09 18.74 -12.63
C ILE A 84 -0.90 18.11 -11.23
N PRO A 85 -0.47 18.89 -10.22
CA PRO A 85 -0.07 18.37 -8.90
C PRO A 85 -1.07 17.41 -8.25
N LEU A 86 -2.37 17.77 -8.26
CA LEU A 86 -3.41 16.96 -7.63
C LEU A 86 -3.71 15.68 -8.43
N LEU A 87 -3.72 15.73 -9.76
CA LEU A 87 -3.99 14.56 -10.59
C LEU A 87 -2.86 13.53 -10.50
N ASN A 88 -1.63 13.99 -10.28
CA ASN A 88 -0.46 13.14 -10.04
C ASN A 88 -0.65 12.17 -8.86
N ILE A 89 -1.54 12.51 -7.90
CA ILE A 89 -1.94 11.67 -6.77
C ILE A 89 -3.29 11.00 -7.02
N ILE A 90 -4.30 11.74 -7.51
CA ILE A 90 -5.68 11.25 -7.63
C ILE A 90 -5.78 10.10 -8.64
N VAL A 91 -5.17 10.22 -9.81
CA VAL A 91 -5.25 9.20 -10.87
C VAL A 91 -4.73 7.83 -10.40
N PRO A 92 -3.51 7.68 -9.85
CA PRO A 92 -3.06 6.39 -9.35
C PRO A 92 -3.91 5.88 -8.17
N LEU A 93 -4.47 6.77 -7.34
CA LEU A 93 -5.36 6.40 -6.23
C LEU A 93 -6.66 5.78 -6.73
N VAL A 94 -7.27 6.40 -7.75
CA VAL A 94 -8.48 5.92 -8.43
C VAL A 94 -8.22 4.56 -9.05
N ILE A 95 -7.15 4.41 -9.83
CA ILE A 95 -6.79 3.13 -10.47
C ILE A 95 -6.52 2.05 -9.41
N MET A 96 -5.84 2.39 -8.31
CA MET A 96 -5.61 1.47 -7.20
C MET A 96 -6.92 0.95 -6.60
N TYR A 97 -7.87 1.85 -6.34
CA TYR A 97 -9.15 1.51 -5.71
C TYR A 97 -10.02 0.65 -6.63
N PHE A 98 -10.25 1.10 -7.87
CA PHE A 98 -11.07 0.37 -8.84
C PHE A 98 -10.42 -0.93 -9.33
N GLY A 99 -9.09 -0.96 -9.44
CA GLY A 99 -8.32 -2.16 -9.77
C GLY A 99 -8.16 -3.15 -8.61
N LYS A 100 -8.73 -2.85 -7.43
CA LYS A 100 -8.62 -3.64 -6.19
C LYS A 100 -7.18 -3.96 -5.76
N GLN A 101 -6.19 -3.20 -6.25
CA GLN A 101 -4.77 -3.43 -5.94
C GLN A 101 -4.34 -2.71 -4.65
N LYS A 102 -5.07 -2.82 -3.54
CA LYS A 102 -4.69 -2.19 -2.27
C LYS A 102 -3.63 -3.03 -1.53
N ASN A 103 -2.37 -2.85 -1.89
CA ASN A 103 -1.23 -3.57 -1.33
C ASN A 103 -0.08 -2.61 -0.96
N THR A 104 0.98 -3.15 -0.36
CA THR A 104 2.12 -2.34 0.10
C THR A 104 2.81 -1.58 -1.05
N LEU A 105 2.90 -2.15 -2.26
CA LEU A 105 3.55 -1.50 -3.39
C LEU A 105 2.76 -0.28 -3.87
N THR A 106 1.44 -0.42 -4.04
CA THR A 106 0.59 0.69 -4.53
C THR A 106 0.45 1.81 -3.51
N LYS A 107 0.36 1.46 -2.22
CA LYS A 107 0.42 2.43 -1.12
C LYS A 107 1.72 3.24 -1.12
N GLN A 108 2.86 2.56 -1.36
CA GLN A 108 4.17 3.18 -1.45
C GLN A 108 4.29 4.09 -2.68
N ILE A 109 3.79 3.67 -3.85
CA ILE A 109 3.72 4.50 -5.06
C ILE A 109 2.99 5.81 -4.76
N ILE A 110 1.79 5.73 -4.19
CA ILE A 110 0.98 6.93 -3.89
C ILE A 110 1.66 7.79 -2.82
N SER A 111 2.28 7.17 -1.82
CA SER A 111 3.02 7.90 -0.77
C SER A 111 4.21 8.68 -1.33
N LEU A 112 4.93 8.12 -2.32
CA LEU A 112 5.99 8.83 -3.04
C LEU A 112 5.43 10.00 -3.86
N GLN A 113 4.28 9.83 -4.52
CA GLN A 113 3.65 10.93 -5.26
C GLN A 113 3.18 12.06 -4.33
N ILE A 114 2.65 11.74 -3.15
CA ILE A 114 2.31 12.74 -2.12
C ILE A 114 3.56 13.50 -1.68
N LEU A 115 4.61 12.77 -1.29
CA LEU A 115 5.86 13.38 -0.83
C LEU A 115 6.50 14.25 -1.91
N TRP A 116 6.56 13.76 -3.15
CA TRP A 116 7.10 14.48 -4.29
C TRP A 116 6.28 15.74 -4.59
N THR A 117 4.95 15.65 -4.57
CA THR A 117 4.06 16.79 -4.84
C THR A 117 4.24 17.89 -3.80
N ILE A 118 4.31 17.55 -2.50
CA ILE A 118 4.57 18.52 -1.43
C ILE A 118 5.95 19.17 -1.63
N THR A 119 6.98 18.34 -1.85
CA THR A 119 8.37 18.81 -1.98
C THR A 119 8.56 19.72 -3.18
N SER A 120 8.06 19.32 -4.35
CA SER A 120 8.12 20.11 -5.59
C SER A 120 7.33 21.41 -5.48
N THR A 121 6.18 21.41 -4.82
CA THR A 121 5.40 22.63 -4.57
C THR A 121 6.19 23.63 -3.71
N ILE A 122 6.83 23.17 -2.63
CA ILE A 122 7.69 24.01 -1.79
C ILE A 122 8.87 24.57 -2.61
N ILE A 123 9.56 23.73 -3.38
CA ILE A 123 10.67 24.16 -4.24
C ILE A 123 10.21 25.21 -5.26
N PHE A 124 9.05 25.02 -5.88
CA PHE A 124 8.52 25.96 -6.87
C PHE A 124 8.22 27.34 -6.25
N PHE A 125 7.61 27.38 -5.06
CA PHE A 125 7.38 28.64 -4.35
C PHE A 125 8.69 29.32 -3.94
N LEU A 126 9.66 28.56 -3.41
CA LEU A 126 10.99 29.09 -3.07
C LEU A 126 11.71 29.65 -4.30
N ALA A 127 11.63 28.97 -5.44
CA ALA A 127 12.18 29.45 -6.70
C ALA A 127 11.50 30.75 -7.17
N GLY A 128 10.18 30.89 -6.96
CA GLY A 128 9.45 32.14 -7.22
C GLY A 128 9.94 33.31 -6.36
N SER A 129 10.13 33.08 -5.06
CA SER A 129 10.67 34.09 -4.14
C SER A 129 12.11 34.47 -4.49
N LEU A 130 12.95 33.50 -4.81
CA LEU A 130 14.34 33.73 -5.21
C LEU A 130 14.44 34.53 -6.51
N LYS A 131 13.58 34.22 -7.49
CA LYS A 131 13.47 34.98 -8.74
C LYS A 131 13.24 36.46 -8.50
N LEU A 132 12.32 36.79 -7.59
CA LEU A 132 12.01 38.18 -7.24
C LEU A 132 13.19 38.85 -6.52
N SER A 133 13.81 38.16 -5.56
CA SER A 133 14.93 38.70 -4.77
C SER A 133 16.20 38.96 -5.59
N LEU A 134 16.48 38.13 -6.59
CA LEU A 134 17.71 38.20 -7.39
C LEU A 134 17.49 38.77 -8.80
N SER A 135 16.29 39.27 -9.10
CA SER A 135 15.93 39.79 -10.43
C SER A 135 16.24 38.82 -11.58
N LEU A 136 15.98 37.52 -11.37
CA LEU A 136 16.25 36.46 -12.36
C LEU A 136 15.31 36.57 -13.58
N SER A 137 15.69 35.88 -14.66
CA SER A 137 14.93 35.87 -15.91
C SER A 137 13.47 35.45 -15.73
N ARG A 138 12.57 35.96 -16.60
CA ARG A 138 11.14 35.62 -16.56
C ARG A 138 10.91 34.10 -16.68
N LEU A 139 11.75 33.41 -17.45
CA LEU A 139 11.67 31.98 -17.74
C LEU A 139 12.23 31.08 -16.62
N PHE A 140 12.88 31.64 -15.60
CA PHE A 140 13.49 30.86 -14.51
C PHE A 140 12.51 29.87 -13.86
N SER A 141 11.32 30.34 -13.46
CA SER A 141 10.30 29.48 -12.85
C SER A 141 9.80 28.37 -13.79
N LEU A 142 9.76 28.62 -15.10
CA LEU A 142 9.38 27.61 -16.09
C LEU A 142 10.44 26.51 -16.19
N TRP A 143 11.73 26.87 -16.20
CA TRP A 143 12.82 25.90 -16.20
C TRP A 143 12.83 25.04 -14.93
N VAL A 144 12.58 25.64 -13.77
CA VAL A 144 12.44 24.90 -12.51
C VAL A 144 11.27 23.91 -12.60
N MET A 145 10.13 24.34 -13.13
CA MET A 145 8.96 23.46 -13.30
C MET A 145 9.27 22.28 -14.25
N ILE A 146 9.89 22.54 -15.41
CA ILE A 146 10.29 21.49 -16.36
C ILE A 146 11.24 20.50 -15.70
N PHE A 147 12.25 20.99 -14.96
CA PHE A 147 13.21 20.14 -14.27
C PHE A 147 12.55 19.25 -13.20
N LEU A 148 11.62 19.80 -12.41
CA LEU A 148 10.85 19.03 -11.44
C LEU A 148 10.00 17.94 -12.13
N ILE A 149 9.33 18.26 -13.24
CA ILE A 149 8.55 17.28 -13.99
C ILE A 149 9.45 16.16 -14.53
N LEU A 150 10.62 16.50 -15.08
CA LEU A 150 11.58 15.54 -15.61
C LEU A 150 12.10 14.59 -14.51
N ILE A 151 12.47 15.13 -13.34
CA ILE A 151 12.87 14.28 -12.21
C ILE A 151 11.73 13.33 -11.83
N ASN A 152 10.49 13.82 -11.73
CA ASN A 152 9.35 12.96 -11.38
C ASN A 152 9.19 11.81 -12.38
N ILE A 153 9.24 12.11 -13.68
CA ILE A 153 9.14 11.12 -14.74
C ILE A 153 10.27 10.09 -14.63
N ILE A 154 11.50 10.52 -14.37
CA ILE A 154 12.64 9.61 -14.17
C ILE A 154 12.39 8.68 -12.97
N LEU A 155 11.96 9.21 -11.82
CA LEU A 155 11.62 8.40 -10.65
C LEU A 155 10.55 7.34 -10.96
N ILE A 156 9.50 7.74 -11.70
CA ILE A 156 8.42 6.86 -12.13
C ILE A 156 8.93 5.77 -13.08
N ILE A 157 9.76 6.10 -14.07
CA ILE A 157 10.30 5.13 -15.02
C ILE A 157 11.20 4.11 -14.31
N ILE A 158 12.10 4.57 -13.43
CA ILE A 158 12.99 3.69 -12.66
C ILE A 158 12.16 2.74 -11.77
N ASN A 159 11.14 3.25 -11.10
CA ASN A 159 10.24 2.41 -10.32
C ASN A 159 9.48 1.40 -11.20
N THR A 160 9.01 1.81 -12.38
CA THR A 160 8.34 0.90 -13.32
C THR A 160 9.27 -0.23 -13.75
N ALA A 161 10.51 0.09 -14.11
CA ALA A 161 11.52 -0.90 -14.48
C ALA A 161 11.85 -1.87 -13.33
N SER A 162 11.94 -1.36 -12.09
CA SER A 162 12.17 -2.20 -10.91
C SER A 162 10.96 -3.08 -10.56
N ILE A 163 9.73 -2.57 -10.70
CA ILE A 163 8.51 -3.38 -10.53
C ILE A 163 8.50 -4.51 -11.56
N ASP A 164 8.91 -4.24 -12.80
CA ASP A 164 8.91 -5.24 -13.85
C ASP A 164 9.91 -6.36 -13.58
N LYS A 165 11.18 -6.00 -13.31
CA LYS A 165 12.30 -6.93 -13.09
C LYS A 165 12.27 -7.60 -11.72
N ASN A 166 12.06 -6.82 -10.66
CA ASN A 166 12.29 -7.24 -9.27
C ASN A 166 11.00 -7.40 -8.46
N LYS A 167 9.84 -7.07 -9.05
CA LYS A 167 8.54 -7.10 -8.36
C LYS A 167 8.51 -6.22 -7.10
N LYS A 168 9.36 -5.20 -7.05
CA LYS A 168 9.55 -4.26 -5.92
C LYS A 168 9.83 -2.86 -6.45
N LEU A 169 9.55 -1.84 -5.64
CA LEU A 169 9.95 -0.47 -5.95
C LEU A 169 11.45 -0.29 -5.76
N TYR A 170 12.06 0.55 -6.59
CA TYR A 170 13.44 0.99 -6.39
C TYR A 170 13.49 2.09 -5.33
N PHE A 171 12.75 3.18 -5.56
CA PHE A 171 12.50 4.20 -4.56
C PHE A 171 11.32 3.75 -3.70
N LYS A 172 11.56 3.58 -2.40
CA LYS A 172 10.55 3.20 -1.41
C LYS A 172 10.72 4.06 -0.17
N LEU A 173 9.62 4.31 0.53
CA LEU A 173 9.60 4.98 1.82
C LEU A 173 9.57 3.94 2.94
N ASN A 174 10.10 4.31 4.11
CA ASN A 174 10.02 3.47 5.31
C ASN A 174 8.65 3.54 5.99
N PHE A 175 7.77 4.41 5.52
CA PHE A 175 6.41 4.63 6.00
C PHE A 175 5.44 4.76 4.82
N SER A 176 4.14 4.79 5.09
CA SER A 176 3.12 5.08 4.07
C SER A 176 2.10 6.06 4.64
N PHE A 177 1.62 6.99 3.81
CA PHE A 177 0.61 7.98 4.18
C PHE A 177 -0.83 7.40 4.16
N ILE A 178 -1.06 6.23 3.55
CA ILE A 178 -2.39 5.64 3.30
C ILE A 178 -2.48 4.15 3.59
#